data_AF-A0A2V4D6N2-F1
#
_entry.id   AF-A0A2V4D6N2-F1
#
_cell.length_a   1.000
_cell.length_b   1.000
_cell.length_c   1.000
_cell.angle_alpha   90.00
_cell.angle_beta   90.00
_cell.angle_gamma   90.00
#
_symmetry.space_group_name_H-M   'P 1'
#
loop_
_entity.id
_entity.type
_entity.pdbx_description
1 polymer ?
#
loop_
_entity_poly.entity_id
_entity_poly.type
_entity_poly.pdbx_seq_one_letter_code
_entity_poly.pdbx_strand_id
1 'polypeptide(L)' 'MPHITVLRLSHRAGRDPRMSTHLGLTSRVYGAKQFLLAGDKDSAVLESLDDVKVRFGGEMETR' A
#
# COMPACT_ATOMS: atom_id res chain seq x y z
N MET A 1 -2.64 -2.18 -20.40
CA MET A 1 -2.36 -1.00 -19.55
C MET A 1 -0.92 -1.10 -19.05
N PRO A 2 -0.22 0.03 -18.86
CA PRO A 2 1.15 0.02 -18.32
C PRO A 2 1.18 -0.51 -16.89
N HIS A 3 2.30 -1.13 -16.50
CA HIS A 3 2.53 -1.57 -15.13
C HIS A 3 2.98 -0.37 -14.28
N ILE A 4 2.11 0.10 -13.37
CA ILE A 4 2.40 1.25 -12.50
C ILE A 4 2.72 0.74 -11.09
N THR A 5 3.88 1.17 -10.59
CA THR A 5 4.34 0.92 -9.22
C THR A 5 4.38 2.22 -8.45
N VAL A 6 3.83 2.23 -7.23
CA VAL A 6 3.91 3.37 -6.30
C VAL A 6 4.93 3.06 -5.22
N LEU A 7 5.95 3.92 -5.06
CA LEU A 7 6.93 3.84 -3.99
C LEU A 7 6.65 4.93 -2.95
N ARG A 8 6.21 4.53 -1.75
CA ARG A 8 5.98 5.42 -0.62
C ARG A 8 7.28 5.53 0.19
N LEU A 9 8.00 6.64 0.01
CA LEU A 9 9.29 6.92 0.69
C LEU A 9 9.13 7.40 2.13
N SER A 10 10.12 7.10 2.98
CA SER A 10 10.28 7.66 4.34
C SER A 10 9.12 7.38 5.30
N HIS A 11 8.56 6.17 5.28
CA HIS A 11 7.54 5.74 6.25
C HIS A 11 8.16 5.63 7.64
N ARG A 12 7.39 6.02 8.64
CA ARG A 12 7.82 6.09 10.04
C ARG A 12 6.79 5.38 10.89
N ALA A 13 7.18 4.25 11.45
CA ALA A 13 6.30 3.45 12.29
C ALA A 13 5.84 4.29 13.50
N GLY A 14 4.57 4.15 13.88
CA GLY A 14 3.97 4.93 14.97
C GLY A 14 3.61 6.39 14.64
N ARG A 15 4.01 6.94 13.49
CA ARG A 15 3.59 8.29 13.05
C ARG A 15 2.77 8.27 11.77
N ASP A 16 3.22 7.53 10.78
CA ASP A 16 2.64 7.53 9.44
C ASP A 16 1.66 6.39 9.08
N PRO A 17 1.29 5.41 9.94
CA PRO A 17 0.48 4.25 9.51
C PRO A 17 -0.78 4.65 8.74
N ARG A 18 -1.58 5.57 9.29
CA ARG A 18 -2.83 6.03 8.68
C ARG A 18 -2.62 6.62 7.29
N MET A 19 -1.64 7.51 7.15
CA MET A 19 -1.38 8.18 5.86
C MET A 19 -0.83 7.19 4.82
N SER A 20 0.04 6.27 5.22
CA SER A 20 0.54 5.22 4.33
C SER A 20 -0.57 4.27 3.86
N THR A 21 -1.47 3.85 4.76
CA THR A 21 -2.61 3.01 4.39
C THR A 21 -3.53 3.74 3.42
N HIS A 22 -3.87 5.00 3.67
CA HIS A 22 -4.68 5.78 2.73
C HIS A 22 -4.03 5.88 1.35
N LEU A 23 -2.72 6.15 1.29
CA LEU A 23 -1.99 6.25 0.03
C LEU A 23 -2.03 4.93 -0.75
N GLY A 24 -1.84 3.79 -0.08
CA GLY A 24 -1.93 2.47 -0.71
C GLY A 24 -3.34 2.10 -1.20
N LEU A 25 -4.37 2.46 -0.44
CA LEU A 25 -5.76 2.26 -0.88
C LEU A 25 -6.10 3.16 -2.08
N THR A 26 -5.64 4.41 -2.07
CA THR A 26 -5.79 5.33 -3.19
C THR A 26 -5.07 4.78 -4.43
N SER A 27 -3.82 4.34 -4.33
CA SER A 27 -3.10 3.78 -5.48
C SER A 27 -3.80 2.57 -6.08
N ARG A 28 -4.39 1.70 -5.24
CA ARG A 28 -5.19 0.55 -5.69
C ARG A 28 -6.38 1.00 -6.55
N VAL A 29 -7.14 2.00 -6.11
CA VAL A 29 -8.32 2.50 -6.85
C VAL A 29 -7.93 3.12 -8.19
N TYR A 30 -6.77 3.76 -8.27
CA TYR A 30 -6.24 4.32 -9.51
C TYR A 30 -5.52 3.30 -10.41
N GLY A 31 -5.54 2.00 -10.07
CA GLY A 31 -5.05 0.93 -10.95
C GLY A 31 -3.56 0.62 -10.85
N ALA A 32 -2.89 1.04 -9.76
CA ALA A 32 -1.53 0.59 -9.48
C ALA A 32 -1.47 -0.94 -9.35
N LYS A 33 -0.42 -1.54 -9.91
CA LYS A 33 -0.17 -2.99 -9.83
C LYS A 33 0.73 -3.37 -8.65
N GLN A 34 1.49 -2.42 -8.12
CA GLN A 34 2.36 -2.64 -6.98
C GLN A 34 2.47 -1.40 -6.10
N PHE A 35 2.51 -1.61 -4.79
CA PHE A 35 2.76 -0.60 -3.77
C PHE A 35 3.94 -1.02 -2.90
N LEU A 36 4.97 -0.17 -2.83
CA LEU A 36 6.19 -0.41 -2.07
C LEU A 36 6.28 0.58 -0.91
N LEU A 37 6.38 0.08 0.33
CA LEU A 37 6.55 0.88 1.53
C LEU A 37 8.04 0.95 1.91
N ALA A 38 8.66 2.11 1.73
CA ALA A 38 10.06 2.34 2.09
C ALA A 38 10.19 3.20 3.34
N GLY A 39 11.08 2.81 4.25
CA GLY A 39 11.28 3.43 5.55
C GLY A 39 11.31 2.37 6.65
N ASP A 40 10.73 2.69 7.81
CA ASP A 40 10.55 1.72 8.87
C ASP A 40 9.63 0.58 8.41
N LYS A 41 9.91 -0.64 8.89
CA LYS A 41 9.05 -1.79 8.63
C LYS A 41 7.77 -1.66 9.46
N ASP A 42 6.62 -1.70 8.80
CA ASP A 42 5.30 -1.63 9.44
C ASP A 42 4.36 -2.65 8.78
N SER A 43 4.20 -3.82 9.41
CA SER A 43 3.35 -4.89 8.86
C SER A 43 1.87 -4.54 8.94
N ALA A 44 1.45 -3.72 9.90
CA ALA A 44 0.03 -3.36 10.07
C ALA A 44 -0.50 -2.58 8.86
N VAL A 45 0.34 -1.75 8.24
CA VAL A 45 0.00 -1.05 6.98
C VAL A 45 -0.21 -2.06 5.85
N LEU A 46 0.73 -2.99 5.66
CA LEU A 46 0.66 -3.99 4.59
C LEU A 46 -0.51 -4.97 4.78
N GLU A 47 -0.71 -5.45 6.01
CA GLU A 47 -1.83 -6.32 6.41
C GLU A 47 -3.17 -5.63 6.15
N SER A 48 -3.29 -4.33 6.44
CA SER A 48 -4.52 -3.57 6.16
C SER A 48 -4.83 -3.48 4.67
N LEU A 49 -3.81 -3.29 3.82
CA LEU A 49 -3.98 -3.25 2.37
C LEU A 49 -4.36 -4.64 1.82
N ASP A 50 -3.78 -5.69 2.38
CA ASP A 50 -4.06 -7.06 1.99
C ASP A 50 -5.44 -7.54 2.46
N ASP A 51 -5.91 -7.16 3.65
CA ASP A 51 -7.30 -7.42 4.08
C ASP A 51 -8.31 -6.81 3.10
N VAL A 52 -8.07 -5.56 2.66
CA VAL A 52 -8.93 -4.91 1.65
C VAL A 52 -8.89 -5.66 0.32
N LYS A 53 -7.72 -6.14 -0.10
CA LYS A 53 -7.58 -6.98 -1.31
C LYS A 53 -8.38 -8.29 -1.18
N VAL A 54 -8.34 -8.96 -0.02
CA VAL A 54 -9.11 -10.19 0.23
C VAL A 54 -10.62 -9.92 0.18
N ARG A 55 -11.09 -8.83 0.79
CA ARG A 55 -12.52 -8.53 0.91
C ARG A 55 -13.15 -7.94 -0.35
N PHE A 56 -12.39 -7.14 -1.09
CA PHE A 56 -12.88 -6.37 -2.24
C PHE A 56 -12.22 -6.77 -3.57
N GLY A 57 -11.43 -7.85 -3.59
CA GLY A 57 -10.72 -8.36 -4.76
C GLY A 57 -9.51 -7.53 -5.19
N GLY A 58 -9.01 -7.77 -6.40
CA GLY A 58 -7.89 -7.03 -6.99
C GLY A 58 -6.53 -7.73 -6.84
N GLU A 59 -5.57 -7.26 -7.65
CA GLU A 59 -4.28 -7.95 -7.87
C GLU A 59 -3.07 -7.09 -7.45
N MET A 60 -3.30 -5.95 -6.77
CA MET A 60 -2.19 -5.08 -6.37
C MET A 60 -1.30 -5.80 -5.37
N GLU A 61 -0.02 -5.92 -5.70
CA GLU A 61 1.00 -6.46 -4.80
C GLU A 61 1.43 -5.37 -3.79
N THR A 62 1.66 -5.75 -2.54
CA THR A 62 2.13 -4.86 -1.47
C THR A 62 3.43 -5.41 -0.89
N ARG A 63 4.44 -4.55 -0.69
CA ARG A 63 5.75 -4.96 -0.17
C ARG A 63 6.42 -3.87 0.65
#